data_AF-A0A1M6AUS0-F1
#
_entry.id   AF-A0A1M6AUS0-F1
#
_cell.length_a   1.000
_cell.length_b   1.000
_cell.length_c   1.000
_cell.angle_alpha   90.00
_cell.angle_beta   90.00
_cell.angle_gamma   90.00
#
_symmetry.space_group_name_H-M   'P 1'
#
loop_
_entity.id
_entity.type
_entity.pdbx_description
1 polymer ?
#
loop_
_entity_poly.entity_id
_entity_poly.type
_entity_poly.pdbx_seq_one_letter_code
_entity_poly.pdbx_strand_id
1 'polypeptide(L)'
;MIDPSLGDGCLIQAAYSDGSVIRIGFDRNRGEGYVTAFNEAWGDIEQGQTHGILFDLDGQEYDAMATGLYLNDVPGADIYFDNPDFLFDIAAKYTMNIYNENGYVTAIDLGGTMIGLEAAIERQEEMG
;
A
#
# COMPACT_ATOMS: atom_id res chain seq x y z
N MET A 1 -9.46 8.75 5.14
CA MET A 1 -10.65 8.99 4.27
C MET A 1 -11.52 7.75 4.35
N ILE A 2 -12.84 7.85 4.18
CA ILE A 2 -13.74 6.68 4.07
C ILE A 2 -13.92 6.40 2.57
N ASP A 3 -13.69 5.16 2.15
CA ASP A 3 -13.87 4.72 0.76
C ASP A 3 -15.06 3.74 0.65
N PRO A 4 -16.20 4.16 0.06
CA PRO A 4 -17.36 3.30 -0.13
C PRO A 4 -17.09 2.08 -1.02
N SER A 5 -16.11 2.15 -1.93
CA SER A 5 -15.75 1.01 -2.78
C SER A 5 -15.06 -0.11 -2.00
N LEU A 6 -14.53 0.21 -0.81
CA LEU A 6 -13.85 -0.71 0.11
C LEU A 6 -14.72 -1.06 1.33
N GLY A 7 -16.05 -0.95 1.19
CA GLY A 7 -17.00 -1.27 2.26
C GLY A 7 -17.04 -0.21 3.35
N ASP A 8 -16.88 1.06 2.96
CA ASP A 8 -16.68 2.20 3.87
C ASP A 8 -15.43 2.05 4.74
N GLY A 9 -14.39 1.41 4.19
CA GLY A 9 -13.08 1.27 4.85
C GLY A 9 -12.39 2.62 5.03
N CYS A 10 -11.74 2.82 6.18
CA CYS A 10 -10.82 3.94 6.35
C CYS A 10 -9.48 3.65 5.67
N LEU A 11 -8.97 4.64 4.93
CA LEU A 11 -7.63 4.59 4.32
C LEU A 11 -6.81 5.85 4.64
N ILE A 12 -5.49 5.67 4.68
CA ILE A 12 -4.49 6.74 4.60
C ILE A 12 -3.99 6.81 3.18
N GLN A 13 -3.76 8.04 2.73
CA GLN A 13 -3.08 8.31 1.49
C GLN A 13 -1.92 9.26 1.76
N ALA A 14 -0.75 8.94 1.24
CA ALA A 14 0.42 9.80 1.23
C ALA A 14 0.86 10.04 -0.22
N ALA A 15 1.20 11.28 -0.54
CA ALA A 15 1.76 11.66 -1.84
C ALA A 15 3.19 12.16 -1.63
N TYR A 16 4.09 11.69 -2.48
CA TYR A 16 5.52 11.94 -2.39
C TYR A 16 6.00 12.83 -3.53
N SER A 17 7.15 13.47 -3.35
CA SER A 17 7.71 14.43 -4.31
C SER A 17 8.19 13.79 -5.62
N ASP A 18 8.40 12.48 -5.62
CA ASP A 18 8.75 11.69 -6.81
C ASP A 18 7.52 11.36 -7.68
N GLY A 19 6.33 11.81 -7.28
CA GLY A 19 5.06 11.52 -7.94
C GLY A 19 4.36 10.26 -7.42
N SER A 20 4.95 9.56 -6.45
CA SER A 20 4.31 8.38 -5.86
C SER A 20 3.09 8.75 -5.05
N VAL A 21 2.05 7.93 -5.16
CA VAL A 21 0.90 7.97 -4.25
C VAL A 21 0.73 6.62 -3.61
N ILE A 22 0.77 6.58 -2.29
CA ILE A 22 0.61 5.36 -1.51
C ILE A 22 -0.74 5.40 -0.80
N ARG A 23 -1.46 4.30 -0.83
CA ARG A 23 -2.69 4.09 -0.08
C ARG A 23 -2.52 2.88 0.81
N ILE A 24 -2.93 3.01 2.06
CA ILE A 24 -2.93 1.92 3.04
C ILE A 24 -4.28 1.96 3.72
N GLY A 25 -4.93 0.81 3.86
CA GLY A 25 -6.20 0.73 4.56
C GLY A 25 -6.66 -0.70 4.73
N PHE A 26 -7.94 -0.85 5.04
CA PHE A 26 -8.60 -2.15 5.02
C PHE A 26 -9.77 -2.13 4.07
N ASP A 27 -9.89 -3.22 3.32
CA ASP A 27 -11.05 -3.54 2.50
C ASP A 27 -12.02 -4.37 3.33
N ARG A 28 -13.08 -3.72 3.82
CA ARG A 28 -14.09 -4.37 4.68
C ARG A 28 -14.94 -5.38 3.92
N ASN A 29 -14.98 -5.32 2.60
CA ASN A 29 -15.69 -6.33 1.80
C ASN A 29 -14.96 -7.67 1.82
N ARG A 30 -13.62 -7.62 1.94
CA ARG A 30 -12.75 -8.80 1.98
C ARG A 30 -12.32 -9.19 3.39
N GLY A 31 -12.34 -8.25 4.33
CA GLY A 31 -11.78 -8.44 5.66
C GLY A 31 -10.24 -8.47 5.64
N GLU A 32 -9.64 -7.86 4.63
CA GLU A 32 -8.19 -7.86 4.39
C GLU A 32 -7.65 -6.43 4.44
N GLY A 33 -6.41 -6.27 4.88
CA GLY A 33 -5.68 -5.02 4.72
C GLY A 33 -5.11 -4.92 3.31
N TYR A 34 -4.86 -3.70 2.85
CA TYR A 34 -4.22 -3.49 1.56
C TYR A 34 -3.19 -2.35 1.59
N VAL A 35 -2.19 -2.47 0.73
CA VAL A 35 -1.23 -1.43 0.39
C VAL A 35 -1.21 -1.30 -1.11
N THR A 36 -1.51 -0.10 -1.59
CA THR A 36 -1.42 0.26 -2.99
C THR A 36 -0.34 1.31 -3.19
N ALA A 37 0.54 1.10 -4.16
CA ALA A 37 1.52 2.08 -4.58
C ALA A 37 1.29 2.47 -6.03
N PHE A 38 1.12 3.76 -6.32
CA PHE A 38 1.00 4.31 -7.67
C PHE A 38 2.28 5.08 -8.00
N ASN A 39 2.88 4.80 -9.16
CA ASN A 39 4.06 5.47 -9.69
C ASN A 39 4.25 5.14 -11.18
N GLU A 40 4.63 6.10 -12.01
CA GLU A 40 4.95 5.88 -13.43
C GLU A 40 6.08 4.85 -13.68
N ALA A 41 6.96 4.66 -12.69
CA ALA A 41 8.06 3.69 -12.72
C ALA A 41 7.61 2.22 -12.66
N TRP A 42 6.32 1.95 -12.43
CA TRP A 42 5.79 0.58 -12.54
C TRP A 42 5.96 -0.01 -13.95
N GLY A 43 6.07 0.83 -14.98
CA GLY A 43 6.34 0.40 -16.35
C GLY A 43 5.19 -0.42 -16.92
N ASP A 44 5.47 -1.67 -17.30
CA ASP A 44 4.53 -2.56 -18.00
C ASP A 44 3.51 -3.24 -17.06
N ILE A 45 3.14 -2.61 -15.94
CA ILE A 45 2.14 -3.18 -15.05
C ILE A 45 0.77 -3.21 -15.75
N GLU A 46 0.19 -4.39 -15.87
CA GLU A 46 -1.09 -4.57 -16.53
C GLU A 46 -2.25 -4.62 -15.54
N GLN A 47 -3.35 -3.92 -15.86
CA GLN A 47 -4.54 -3.89 -15.02
C GLN A 47 -5.14 -5.30 -14.83
N GLY A 48 -5.34 -5.70 -13.57
CA GLY A 48 -5.92 -6.99 -13.19
C GLY A 48 -4.97 -8.17 -13.30
N GLN A 49 -3.73 -7.98 -13.78
CA GLN A 49 -2.70 -9.02 -13.77
C GLN A 49 -1.95 -9.02 -12.45
N THR A 50 -1.48 -10.19 -12.04
CA THR A 50 -0.66 -10.32 -10.85
C THR A 50 0.82 -10.37 -11.20
N HIS A 51 1.61 -9.57 -10.50
CA HIS A 51 3.05 -9.41 -10.71
C HIS A 51 3.78 -9.74 -9.40
N GLY A 52 4.90 -10.46 -9.50
CA GLY A 52 5.78 -10.69 -8.36
C GLY A 52 6.56 -9.42 -8.05
N ILE A 53 6.52 -8.99 -6.79
CA ILE A 53 7.26 -7.81 -6.34
C ILE A 53 8.00 -8.11 -5.04
N LEU A 54 8.99 -7.27 -4.75
CA LEU A 54 9.78 -7.35 -3.53
C LEU A 54 9.60 -6.06 -2.72
N PHE A 55 9.29 -6.22 -1.44
CA PHE A 55 9.37 -5.16 -0.45
C PHE A 55 10.63 -5.27 0.36
N ASP A 56 11.26 -4.14 0.62
CA ASP A 56 12.33 -4.01 1.59
C ASP A 56 11.91 -2.99 2.66
N LEU A 57 11.68 -3.49 3.88
CA LEU A 57 11.28 -2.72 5.04
C LEU A 57 12.45 -2.57 6.01
N ASP A 58 13.12 -1.42 5.97
CA ASP A 58 14.34 -1.12 6.72
C ASP A 58 15.41 -2.24 6.66
N GLY A 59 15.61 -2.85 5.49
CA GLY A 59 16.57 -3.93 5.25
C GLY A 59 16.00 -5.34 5.38
N GLN A 60 14.69 -5.50 5.65
CA GLN A 60 14.04 -6.80 5.67
C GLN A 60 13.21 -7.01 4.40
N GLU A 61 13.59 -8.03 3.64
CA GLU A 61 12.97 -8.35 2.35
C GLU A 61 11.74 -9.27 2.51
N TYR A 62 10.68 -8.98 1.75
CA TYR A 62 9.45 -9.74 1.67
C TYR A 62 8.99 -9.88 0.22
N ASP A 63 8.84 -11.11 -0.25
CA ASP A 63 8.22 -11.40 -1.54
C ASP A 63 6.70 -11.29 -1.44
N ALA A 64 6.08 -10.58 -2.39
CA ALA A 64 4.64 -10.41 -2.46
C ALA A 64 4.12 -10.52 -3.91
N MET A 65 2.84 -10.83 -4.03
CA MET A 65 2.13 -10.79 -5.30
C MET A 65 1.22 -9.57 -5.32
N ALA A 66 1.42 -8.69 -6.28
CA ALA A 66 0.65 -7.46 -6.44
C ALA A 66 -0.23 -7.51 -7.67
N THR A 67 -1.45 -6.99 -7.57
CA THR A 67 -2.37 -6.86 -8.71
C THR A 67 -2.21 -5.47 -9.32
N GLY A 68 -2.01 -5.41 -10.63
CA GLY A 68 -1.90 -4.15 -11.35
C GLY A 68 -3.24 -3.41 -11.41
N LEU A 69 -3.18 -2.08 -11.29
CA LEU A 69 -4.32 -1.19 -11.37
C LEU A 69 -3.87 0.20 -11.82
N TYR A 70 -4.84 1.08 -12.03
CA TYR A 70 -4.59 2.46 -12.43
C TYR A 70 -5.41 3.43 -11.58
N LEU A 71 -4.80 4.57 -11.27
CA LEU A 71 -5.47 5.71 -10.65
C LEU A 71 -5.22 6.96 -11.49
N ASN A 72 -6.25 7.43 -12.19
CA ASN A 72 -6.16 8.59 -13.10
C ASN A 72 -5.01 8.44 -14.11
N ASP A 73 -4.97 7.31 -14.82
CA ASP A 73 -3.94 6.92 -15.79
C ASP A 73 -2.53 6.66 -15.20
N VAL A 74 -2.33 6.85 -13.90
CA VAL A 74 -1.07 6.48 -13.22
C VAL A 74 -1.11 4.99 -12.87
N PRO A 75 -0.13 4.19 -13.33
CA PRO A 75 -0.05 2.78 -12.99
C PRO A 75 0.21 2.58 -11.49
N GLY A 76 -0.30 1.49 -10.95
CA GLY A 76 -0.10 1.10 -9.58
C GLY A 76 -0.18 -0.40 -9.37
N ALA A 77 0.32 -0.83 -8.22
CA ALA A 77 0.28 -2.21 -7.77
C ALA A 77 -0.41 -2.26 -6.40
N ASP A 78 -1.41 -3.13 -6.26
CA ASP A 78 -2.19 -3.30 -5.04
C ASP A 78 -1.97 -4.69 -4.45
N ILE A 79 -1.87 -4.72 -3.13
CA ILE A 79 -1.45 -5.91 -2.40
C ILE A 79 -2.36 -6.06 -1.21
N TYR A 80 -3.08 -7.17 -1.22
CA TYR A 80 -3.88 -7.61 -0.12
C TYR A 80 -3.04 -8.47 0.81
N PHE A 81 -3.24 -8.28 2.10
CA PHE A 81 -2.68 -9.13 3.14
C PHE A 81 -3.74 -9.35 4.21
N ASP A 82 -3.76 -10.58 4.70
CA ASP A 82 -4.62 -11.05 5.80
C ASP A 82 -3.91 -10.98 7.15
N ASN A 83 -2.60 -10.68 7.15
CA ASN A 83 -1.80 -10.59 8.37
C ASN A 83 -1.78 -9.15 8.92
N PRO A 84 -2.47 -8.87 10.04
CA PRO A 84 -2.42 -7.56 10.68
C PRO A 84 -1.02 -7.18 11.19
N ASP A 85 -0.15 -8.16 11.49
CA ASP A 85 1.23 -7.89 11.92
C ASP A 85 2.01 -7.14 10.83
N PHE A 86 1.72 -7.40 9.56
CA PHE A 86 2.36 -6.71 8.44
C PHE A 86 2.01 -5.20 8.41
N LEU A 87 0.79 -4.83 8.79
CA LEU A 87 0.44 -3.41 8.95
C LEU A 87 1.22 -2.77 10.07
N PHE A 88 1.35 -3.45 11.21
CA PHE A 88 2.12 -2.94 12.34
C PHE A 88 3.61 -2.82 12.00
N ASP A 89 4.15 -3.76 11.23
CA ASP A 89 5.52 -3.67 10.70
C ASP A 89 5.67 -2.47 9.78
N ILE A 90 4.75 -2.26 8.83
CA ILE A 90 4.77 -1.05 7.98
C ILE A 90 4.67 0.22 8.84
N ALA A 91 3.82 0.21 9.86
CA ALA A 91 3.64 1.34 10.75
C ALA A 91 4.95 1.65 11.52
N ALA A 92 5.63 0.60 12.01
CA ALA A 92 6.80 0.69 12.87
C ALA A 92 8.11 1.01 12.12
N LYS A 93 8.11 0.84 10.79
CA LYS A 93 9.28 1.01 9.94
C LYS A 93 9.33 2.41 9.35
N TYR A 94 10.54 2.87 9.02
CA TYR A 94 10.76 4.23 8.54
C TYR A 94 10.81 4.30 7.03
N THR A 95 11.32 3.27 6.34
CA THR A 95 11.44 3.28 4.90
C THR A 95 11.01 1.95 4.30
N MET A 96 10.13 2.02 3.30
CA MET A 96 9.75 0.89 2.46
C MET A 96 10.26 1.13 1.04
N ASN A 97 11.15 0.28 0.55
CA ASN A 97 11.53 0.24 -0.86
C ASN A 97 10.70 -0.82 -1.58
N ILE A 98 10.28 -0.50 -2.81
CA ILE A 98 9.50 -1.39 -3.66
C ILE A 98 10.29 -1.68 -4.92
N TYR A 99 10.37 -2.96 -5.28
CA TYR A 99 11.02 -3.43 -6.49
C TYR A 99 10.07 -4.33 -7.28
N ASN A 100 10.15 -4.26 -8.60
CA ASN A 100 9.55 -5.21 -9.53
C ASN A 100 10.64 -5.97 -10.29
N GLU A 101 10.24 -6.79 -11.26
CA GLU A 101 11.15 -7.52 -12.16
C GLU A 101 12.09 -6.60 -12.98
N ASN A 102 11.72 -5.33 -13.16
CA ASN A 102 12.53 -4.32 -13.85
C ASN A 102 13.48 -3.55 -12.92
N GLY A 103 13.39 -3.77 -11.60
CA GLY A 103 14.24 -3.15 -10.58
C GLY A 103 13.49 -2.24 -9.62
N TYR A 104 14.17 -1.21 -9.13
CA TYR A 104 13.62 -0.26 -8.14
C TYR A 104 12.48 0.57 -8.73
N VAL A 105 11.36 0.63 -8.01
CA VAL A 105 10.17 1.42 -8.40
C VAL A 105 10.13 2.71 -7.59
N THR A 106 10.09 2.60 -6.26
CA THR A 106 9.99 3.77 -5.37
C THR A 106 10.44 3.43 -3.94
N ALA A 107 10.70 4.47 -3.15
CA ALA A 107 10.97 4.42 -1.72
C ALA A 107 9.98 5.34 -1.02
N ILE A 108 9.39 4.80 0.03
CA ILE A 108 8.32 5.43 0.78
C ILE A 108 8.89 5.73 2.16
N ASP A 109 8.97 7.01 2.51
CA ASP A 109 9.20 7.41 3.90
C ASP A 109 7.90 7.22 4.68
N LEU A 110 7.93 6.27 5.60
CA LEU A 110 6.84 5.92 6.52
C LEU A 110 6.94 6.73 7.83
N GLY A 111 7.96 7.58 7.98
CA GLY A 111 8.16 8.52 9.06
C GLY A 111 7.02 9.55 9.15
N GLY A 112 5.96 9.18 9.87
CA GLY A 112 4.74 9.98 10.04
C GLY A 112 3.48 9.25 9.56
N THR A 113 3.64 8.22 8.72
CA THR A 113 2.56 7.31 8.30
C THR A 113 2.00 6.52 9.50
N MET A 114 2.83 6.20 10.50
CA MET A 114 2.39 5.60 11.78
C MET A 114 1.21 6.32 12.42
N ILE A 115 1.31 7.65 12.60
CA ILE A 115 0.23 8.44 13.24
C ILE A 115 -1.04 8.41 12.39
N GLY A 116 -0.89 8.45 11.06
CA GLY A 116 -2.01 8.30 10.15
C GLY A 116 -2.65 6.91 10.22
N LEU A 117 -1.83 5.86 10.33
CA LEU A 117 -2.26 4.47 10.41
C LEU A 117 -2.95 4.14 11.72
N GLU A 118 -2.37 4.51 12.85
CA GLU A 118 -3.01 4.41 14.17
C GLU A 118 -4.38 5.11 14.16
N ALA A 119 -4.44 6.36 13.68
CA ALA A 119 -5.70 7.10 13.61
C ALA A 119 -6.73 6.46 12.68
N ALA A 120 -6.32 5.79 11.61
CA ALA A 120 -7.24 5.08 10.73
C ALA A 120 -7.70 3.75 11.33
N ILE A 121 -6.81 3.01 12.01
CA ILE A 121 -7.14 1.77 12.73
C ILE A 121 -8.15 2.07 13.85
N GLU A 122 -7.89 3.08 14.69
CA GLU A 122 -8.81 3.50 15.76
C GLU A 122 -10.19 3.87 15.18
N ARG A 123 -10.21 4.62 14.07
CA ARG A 123 -11.46 4.96 13.36
C ARG A 123 -12.19 3.73 12.83
N GLN A 124 -11.48 2.66 12.44
CA GLN A 124 -12.12 1.43 12.00
C GLN A 124 -12.73 0.65 13.17
N GLU A 125 -12.06 0.59 14.32
CA GLU A 125 -12.59 -0.07 15.52
C GLU A 125 -13.83 0.65 16.08
N GLU A 126 -13.87 1.99 16.01
CA GLU A 126 -15.03 2.79 16.43
C GLU A 126 -16.28 2.59 15.55
N MET A 127 -16.11 2.14 14.31
CA MET A 127 -17.19 1.90 13.34
C MET A 127 -17.63 0.42 13.27
N GLY A 128 -17.06 -0.44 14.14
CA GLY A 128 -17.37 -1.87 14.27
C GLY A 128 -18.52 -2.16 15.22
#